data_AF-A0A497H4M9-F1
#
_entry.id   AF-A0A497H4M9-F1
#
_cell.length_a   1.000
_cell.length_b   1.000
_cell.length_c   1.000
_cell.angle_alpha   90.00
_cell.angle_beta   90.00
_cell.angle_gamma   90.00
#
_symmetry.space_group_name_H-M   'P 1'
#
loop_
_entity.id
_entity.type
_entity.pdbx_description
1 polymer ?
#
loop_
_entity_poly.entity_id
_entity_poly.type
_entity_poly.pdbx_seq_one_letter_code
_entity_poly.pdbx_strand_id
1 'polypeptide(L)'
;MVDYDDMVRMLFALAAAFLAASVVSAIQEHNAQNVTPSELKGLGCLPEKITPKATTVTFSERAPSLWDWRNVGGTNYMTSVKDQGSCGSCVAFGTIGAFEAVIKIEGGPTTDLSEAHLFFCGGGTCADGWYISSALDYLKDYGTPDETCFPYHDYDMPCGDTCSDWQDRAWKIKEWQWVTGRENIKNALVTYGPLVTAFDVYTDFDDYWSNPHSWPDDVYYHYYGFERGGHSVTLVGYNDNDQYWICKNSWGTSGGLNGYFKIKYRECNIENNVAYIEYQQSENVFPVAAFNYIPHFPTTQHLIHFIDLSTDPDGTIVAWYWELGDGTVSYEQNPVHQYSDDGIYQVNLTVTDDD
;
A
#
# COMPACT_ATOMS: atom_id res chain seq x y z
N MET A 1 45.42 -43.05 9.67
CA MET A 1 45.35 -42.91 8.20
C MET A 1 44.14 -42.04 7.98
N VAL A 2 44.33 -40.74 7.68
CA VAL A 2 43.20 -39.84 7.42
C VAL A 2 42.58 -40.29 6.10
N ASP A 3 41.26 -40.49 6.09
CA ASP A 3 40.53 -40.96 4.92
C ASP A 3 40.68 -39.94 3.77
N TYR A 4 40.81 -40.44 2.55
CA TYR A 4 40.97 -39.60 1.35
C TYR A 4 39.76 -38.68 1.16
N ASP A 5 38.56 -39.14 1.53
CA ASP A 5 37.34 -38.34 1.49
C ASP A 5 37.32 -37.18 2.50
N ASP A 6 37.94 -37.36 3.68
CA ASP A 6 38.07 -36.29 4.68
C ASP A 6 39.07 -35.22 4.23
N MET A 7 40.15 -35.63 3.55
CA MET A 7 41.09 -34.67 2.95
C MET A 7 40.43 -33.84 1.84
N VAL A 8 39.62 -34.47 0.99
CA VAL A 8 38.91 -33.78 -0.10
C VAL A 8 37.87 -32.80 0.45
N ARG A 9 37.10 -33.18 1.47
CA ARG A 9 36.15 -32.27 2.14
C ARG A 9 36.84 -31.08 2.81
N MET A 10 38.00 -31.31 3.44
CA MET A 10 38.79 -30.24 4.06
C MET A 10 39.37 -29.28 3.01
N LEU A 11 39.78 -29.79 1.85
CA LEU A 11 40.23 -28.98 0.70
C LEU A 11 39.10 -28.12 0.11
N PHE A 12 37.87 -28.63 0.01
CA PHE A 12 36.72 -27.85 -0.41
C PHE A 12 36.32 -26.78 0.62
N ALA A 13 36.35 -27.11 1.91
CA ALA A 13 36.07 -26.15 2.98
C ALA A 13 37.12 -25.03 3.04
N LEU A 14 38.41 -25.37 2.84
CA LEU A 14 39.49 -24.39 2.74
C LEU A 14 39.35 -23.52 1.49
N ALA A 15 38.99 -24.09 0.33
CA ALA A 15 38.78 -23.31 -0.90
C ALA A 15 37.59 -22.35 -0.78
N ALA A 16 36.48 -22.76 -0.15
CA ALA A 16 35.34 -21.90 0.14
C ALA A 16 35.69 -20.78 1.13
N ALA A 17 36.49 -21.08 2.17
CA ALA A 17 36.98 -20.09 3.13
C ALA A 17 37.97 -19.09 2.49
N PHE A 18 38.81 -19.52 1.56
CA PHE A 18 39.72 -18.64 0.80
C PHE A 18 38.97 -17.76 -0.20
N LEU A 19 37.92 -18.28 -0.85
CA LEU A 19 37.03 -17.48 -1.72
C LEU A 19 36.30 -16.41 -0.91
N ALA A 20 35.71 -16.78 0.24
CA ALA A 20 35.07 -15.83 1.16
C ALA A 20 36.06 -14.75 1.65
N ALA A 21 37.29 -15.14 2.02
CA ALA A 21 38.33 -14.19 2.43
C ALA A 21 38.80 -13.26 1.30
N SER A 22 38.80 -13.73 0.05
CA SER A 22 39.20 -12.92 -1.12
C SER A 22 38.15 -11.88 -1.51
N VAL A 23 36.86 -12.17 -1.29
CA VAL A 23 35.76 -11.20 -1.42
C VAL A 23 35.81 -10.18 -0.29
N VAL A 24 36.12 -10.61 0.94
CA VAL A 24 36.31 -9.73 2.11
C VAL A 24 37.48 -8.74 1.92
N SER A 25 38.58 -9.15 1.27
CA SER A 25 39.68 -8.24 0.99
C SER A 25 39.36 -7.19 -0.08
N ALA A 26 38.46 -7.50 -1.04
CA ALA A 26 38.03 -6.55 -2.06
C ALA A 26 37.05 -5.50 -1.49
N ILE A 27 36.29 -5.85 -0.44
CA ILE A 27 35.35 -4.95 0.25
C ILE A 27 36.10 -4.01 1.23
N GLN A 28 37.21 -4.47 1.83
CA GLN A 28 37.99 -3.64 2.76
C GLN A 28 38.69 -2.43 2.13
N GLU A 29 38.94 -2.41 0.81
CA GLU A 29 39.61 -1.28 0.14
C GLU A 29 38.68 -0.08 -0.14
N HIS A 30 37.36 -0.20 0.06
CA HIS A 30 36.42 0.91 -0.19
C HIS A 30 36.23 1.87 1.02
N ASN A 31 36.85 1.58 2.17
CA ASN A 31 36.66 2.31 3.44
C ASN A 31 37.49 3.60 3.60
N ALA A 32 37.88 4.27 2.51
CA ALA A 32 38.72 5.48 2.57
C ALA A 32 38.26 6.63 1.67
N GLN A 33 36.98 6.69 1.30
CA GLN A 33 36.42 7.88 0.65
C GLN A 33 35.37 8.55 1.55
N ASN A 34 35.62 9.83 1.84
CA ASN A 34 34.73 10.72 2.58
C ASN A 34 33.36 10.75 1.91
N VAL A 35 32.37 10.14 2.57
CA VAL A 35 30.96 10.19 2.18
C VAL A 35 30.54 11.66 2.11
N THR A 36 30.03 12.06 0.95
CA THR A 36 29.51 13.41 0.75
C THR A 36 28.05 13.46 1.21
N PRO A 37 27.54 14.60 1.73
CA PRO A 37 26.15 14.73 2.17
C PRO A 37 25.07 14.40 1.11
N SER A 38 25.45 14.20 -0.16
CA SER A 38 24.56 13.75 -1.25
C SER A 38 24.24 12.25 -1.25
N GLU A 39 24.74 11.47 -0.29
CA GLU A 39 24.56 10.01 -0.27
C GLU A 39 23.48 9.54 0.73
N LEU A 40 22.80 10.46 1.42
CA LEU A 40 21.59 10.17 2.18
C LEU A 40 20.36 10.12 1.26
N LYS A 41 20.16 9.01 0.53
CA LYS A 41 18.87 8.79 -0.16
C LYS A 41 17.73 8.77 0.85
N GLY A 42 17.01 9.87 0.99
CA GLY A 42 15.63 9.91 1.48
C GLY A 42 15.34 9.20 2.81
N LEU A 43 16.30 9.09 3.71
CA LEU A 43 16.05 8.55 5.05
C LEU A 43 15.25 9.60 5.83
N GLY A 44 14.09 9.21 6.32
CA GLY A 44 13.17 10.13 7.00
C GLY A 44 12.12 9.44 7.85
N CYS A 45 12.31 8.16 8.20
CA CYS A 45 11.43 7.53 9.18
C CYS A 45 11.88 7.91 10.59
N LEU A 46 11.07 8.70 11.27
CA LEU A 46 11.34 9.11 12.63
C LEU A 46 11.04 7.98 13.62
N PRO A 47 11.79 7.90 14.74
CA PRO A 47 11.62 6.82 15.71
C PRO A 47 10.29 6.96 16.46
N GLU A 48 9.52 5.88 16.48
CA GLU A 48 8.23 5.80 17.19
C GLU A 48 8.42 5.57 18.69
N LYS A 49 7.63 6.26 19.50
CA LYS A 49 7.50 5.96 20.93
C LYS A 49 6.30 5.04 21.13
N ILE A 50 6.49 3.75 20.84
CA ILE A 50 5.44 2.76 21.07
C ILE A 50 5.27 2.59 22.59
N THR A 51 4.31 3.33 23.14
CA THR A 51 3.91 3.18 24.54
C THR A 51 3.28 1.78 24.68
N PRO A 52 3.45 1.04 25.81
CA PRO A 52 2.93 -0.34 25.98
C PRO A 52 1.40 -0.49 25.93
N LYS A 53 0.69 0.54 25.47
CA LYS A 53 -0.75 0.57 25.24
C LYS A 53 -1.15 -0.03 23.88
N ALA A 54 -0.20 -0.53 23.08
CA ALA A 54 -0.51 -1.43 21.99
C ALA A 54 -1.18 -2.66 22.61
N THR A 55 -2.50 -2.75 22.48
CA THR A 55 -3.26 -3.95 22.81
C THR A 55 -2.55 -5.10 22.10
N THR A 56 -1.93 -6.01 22.84
CA THR A 56 -1.23 -7.14 22.22
C THR A 56 -2.29 -7.94 21.49
N VAL A 57 -2.40 -7.75 20.17
CA VAL A 57 -3.33 -8.51 19.35
C VAL A 57 -2.83 -9.95 19.36
N THR A 58 -3.62 -10.83 19.97
CA THR A 58 -3.36 -12.26 19.99
C THR A 58 -4.17 -12.91 18.88
N PHE A 59 -3.48 -13.46 17.89
CA PHE A 59 -4.09 -14.22 16.80
C PHE A 59 -4.24 -15.69 17.21
N SER A 60 -5.41 -16.28 16.95
CA SER A 60 -5.70 -17.69 17.28
C SER A 60 -5.15 -18.68 16.24
N GLU A 61 -4.95 -18.23 15.01
CA GLU A 61 -4.44 -19.04 13.91
C GLU A 61 -2.95 -18.79 13.70
N ARG A 62 -2.24 -19.84 13.29
CA ARG A 62 -0.81 -19.76 12.99
C ARG A 62 -0.63 -19.57 11.50
N ALA A 63 0.03 -18.49 11.11
CA ALA A 63 0.44 -18.23 9.76
C ALA A 63 1.33 -19.38 9.21
N PRO A 64 1.30 -19.62 7.88
CA PRO A 64 2.18 -20.59 7.23
C PRO A 64 3.67 -20.28 7.47
N SER A 65 4.57 -21.21 7.13
CA SER A 65 6.03 -20.98 7.28
C SER A 65 6.64 -20.16 6.15
N LEU A 66 5.88 -19.88 5.08
CA LEU A 66 6.28 -19.12 3.92
C LEU A 66 5.07 -18.34 3.42
N TRP A 67 5.26 -17.05 3.17
CA TRP A 67 4.25 -16.20 2.57
C TRP A 67 4.89 -15.11 1.72
N ASP A 68 4.26 -14.76 0.60
CA ASP A 68 4.73 -13.70 -0.30
C ASP A 68 3.55 -13.10 -1.07
N TRP A 69 3.16 -11.87 -0.72
CA TRP A 69 2.07 -11.15 -1.39
C TRP A 69 2.33 -10.84 -2.87
N ARG A 70 3.58 -11.01 -3.34
CA ARG A 70 3.91 -10.92 -4.76
C ARG A 70 3.43 -12.13 -5.56
N ASN A 71 3.11 -13.24 -4.89
CA ASN A 71 2.59 -14.45 -5.53
C ASN A 71 1.77 -15.29 -4.55
N VAL A 72 0.48 -14.96 -4.42
CA VAL A 72 -0.49 -15.79 -3.70
C VAL A 72 -1.39 -16.48 -4.73
N GLY A 73 -1.23 -17.80 -4.87
CA GLY A 73 -2.01 -18.60 -5.83
C GLY A 73 -1.83 -18.18 -7.30
N GLY A 74 -0.66 -17.64 -7.67
CA GLY A 74 -0.39 -17.13 -9.02
C GLY A 74 -0.75 -15.65 -9.21
N THR A 75 -1.28 -14.99 -8.19
CA THR A 75 -1.68 -13.57 -8.25
C THR A 75 -0.68 -12.70 -7.48
N ASN A 76 -0.24 -11.62 -8.13
CA ASN A 76 0.56 -10.57 -7.50
C ASN A 76 -0.35 -9.46 -6.97
N TYR A 77 -0.37 -9.25 -5.65
CA TYR A 77 -1.15 -8.21 -4.99
C TYR A 77 -0.39 -6.90 -4.80
N MET A 78 0.93 -6.90 -4.96
CA MET A 78 1.72 -5.67 -4.85
C MET A 78 1.61 -4.80 -6.11
N THR A 79 1.54 -3.48 -5.91
CA THR A 79 1.71 -2.47 -6.96
C THR A 79 3.18 -2.34 -7.37
N SER A 80 3.45 -1.60 -8.45
CA SER A 80 4.81 -1.33 -8.93
C SER A 80 5.70 -0.69 -7.86
N VAL A 81 7.00 -0.97 -7.92
CA VAL A 81 8.00 -0.27 -7.11
C VAL A 81 8.11 1.17 -7.61
N LYS A 82 8.07 2.12 -6.68
CA LYS A 82 8.24 3.56 -6.93
C LYS A 82 9.62 4.04 -6.44
N ASP A 83 9.93 5.31 -6.68
CA ASP A 83 11.20 5.93 -6.27
C ASP A 83 10.92 7.28 -5.58
N GLN A 84 11.30 7.36 -4.31
CA GLN A 84 11.14 8.56 -3.49
C GLN A 84 12.20 9.64 -3.79
N GLY A 85 13.27 9.29 -4.52
CA GLY A 85 14.38 10.19 -4.78
C GLY A 85 15.13 10.58 -3.51
N SER A 86 15.48 11.86 -3.40
CA SER A 86 16.28 12.39 -2.29
C SER A 86 15.49 12.80 -1.05
N CYS A 87 14.16 12.89 -1.16
CA CYS A 87 13.28 13.33 -0.09
C CYS A 87 13.09 12.27 1.01
N GLY A 88 13.06 12.68 2.28
CA GLY A 88 12.78 11.85 3.47
C GLY A 88 11.37 11.26 3.57
N SER A 89 10.73 10.93 2.46
CA SER A 89 9.31 10.57 2.34
C SER A 89 9.00 9.08 2.44
N CYS A 90 9.97 8.25 2.85
CA CYS A 90 9.84 6.79 2.88
C CYS A 90 8.64 6.28 3.68
N VAL A 91 8.20 7.02 4.69
CA VAL A 91 6.99 6.71 5.46
C VAL A 91 5.75 6.69 4.56
N ALA A 92 5.58 7.69 3.69
CA ALA A 92 4.44 7.72 2.77
C ALA A 92 4.50 6.57 1.77
N PHE A 93 5.67 6.28 1.19
CA PHE A 93 5.83 5.16 0.25
C PHE A 93 5.61 3.79 0.91
N GLY A 94 6.13 3.58 2.12
CA GLY A 94 5.93 2.34 2.87
C GLY A 94 4.45 2.12 3.24
N THR A 95 3.78 3.20 3.66
CA THR A 95 2.35 3.20 3.98
C THR A 95 1.47 2.98 2.76
N ILE A 96 1.66 3.74 1.68
CA ILE A 96 0.88 3.58 0.45
C ILE A 96 1.14 2.23 -0.20
N GLY A 97 2.40 1.79 -0.26
CA GLY A 97 2.74 0.46 -0.79
C GLY A 97 2.05 -0.69 -0.04
N ALA A 98 1.78 -0.54 1.25
CA ALA A 98 0.94 -1.47 2.01
C ALA A 98 -0.53 -1.29 1.65
N PHE A 99 -1.05 -0.07 1.72
CA PHE A 99 -2.47 0.22 1.56
C PHE A 99 -3.01 -0.13 0.17
N GLU A 100 -2.30 0.19 -0.91
CA GLU A 100 -2.70 -0.17 -2.28
C GLU A 100 -2.86 -1.69 -2.44
N ALA A 101 -1.96 -2.46 -1.82
CA ALA A 101 -2.04 -3.91 -1.84
C ALA A 101 -3.23 -4.42 -1.01
N VAL A 102 -3.50 -3.80 0.15
CA VAL A 102 -4.68 -4.12 0.97
C VAL A 102 -5.98 -3.85 0.20
N ILE A 103 -6.11 -2.72 -0.49
CA ILE A 103 -7.28 -2.42 -1.35
C ILE A 103 -7.50 -3.55 -2.36
N LYS A 104 -6.44 -3.98 -3.03
CA LYS A 104 -6.51 -5.06 -4.04
C LYS A 104 -6.84 -6.42 -3.43
N ILE A 105 -6.36 -6.71 -2.21
CA ILE A 105 -6.66 -7.96 -1.49
C ILE A 105 -8.15 -8.04 -1.12
N GLU A 106 -8.74 -6.93 -0.71
CA GLU A 106 -10.15 -6.82 -0.36
C GLU A 106 -11.09 -6.71 -1.60
N GLY A 107 -10.57 -6.95 -2.80
CA GLY A 107 -11.36 -6.96 -4.04
C GLY A 107 -11.49 -5.60 -4.74
N GLY A 108 -10.85 -4.57 -4.21
CA GLY A 108 -10.77 -3.25 -4.84
C GLY A 108 -9.91 -3.22 -6.11
N PRO A 109 -9.94 -2.09 -6.85
CA PRO A 109 -9.15 -1.92 -8.06
C PRO A 109 -7.66 -1.85 -7.75
N THR A 110 -6.82 -2.06 -8.78
CA THR A 110 -5.43 -1.63 -8.67
C THR A 110 -5.40 -0.11 -8.71
N THR A 111 -4.95 0.50 -7.62
CA THR A 111 -4.88 1.95 -7.46
C THR A 111 -3.43 2.43 -7.40
N ASP A 112 -3.20 3.68 -7.77
CA ASP A 112 -1.93 4.38 -7.67
C ASP A 112 -2.19 5.64 -6.85
N LEU A 113 -1.88 5.59 -5.55
CA LEU A 113 -2.23 6.64 -4.60
C LEU A 113 -1.10 7.66 -4.45
N SER A 114 -1.46 8.90 -4.13
CA SER A 114 -0.51 10.01 -4.00
C SER A 114 0.28 9.94 -2.71
N GLU A 115 1.57 9.59 -2.81
CA GLU A 115 2.51 9.74 -1.68
C GLU A 115 2.70 11.19 -1.30
N ALA A 116 2.70 12.09 -2.30
CA ALA A 116 2.88 13.53 -2.06
C ALA A 116 1.76 14.09 -1.18
N HIS A 117 0.51 13.72 -1.44
CA HIS A 117 -0.61 14.26 -0.67
C HIS A 117 -0.54 13.74 0.76
N LEU A 118 -0.41 12.42 0.92
CA LEU A 118 -0.27 11.81 2.24
C LEU A 118 0.88 12.48 3.03
N PHE A 119 2.05 12.61 2.41
CA PHE A 119 3.25 13.12 3.07
C PHE A 119 3.17 14.63 3.39
N PHE A 120 3.01 15.47 2.37
CA PHE A 120 3.14 16.93 2.52
C PHE A 120 1.91 17.58 3.16
N CYS A 121 0.70 17.05 2.92
CA CYS A 121 -0.50 17.52 3.63
C CYS A 121 -0.59 16.94 5.04
N GLY A 122 -0.01 15.76 5.28
CA GLY A 122 0.12 15.14 6.60
C GLY A 122 1.19 15.75 7.50
N GLY A 123 1.97 16.71 6.99
CA GLY A 123 2.95 17.48 7.75
C GLY A 123 4.37 16.91 7.73
N GLY A 124 4.67 15.95 6.87
CA GLY A 124 6.03 15.53 6.56
C GLY A 124 6.77 16.56 5.71
N THR A 125 8.08 16.62 5.87
CA THR A 125 8.98 17.42 5.00
C THR A 125 10.13 16.55 4.53
N CYS A 126 10.74 16.88 3.40
CA CYS A 126 11.86 16.12 2.87
C CYS A 126 13.07 16.09 3.81
N ALA A 127 13.25 17.15 4.62
CA ALA A 127 14.37 17.28 5.55
C ALA A 127 14.10 16.60 6.90
N ASP A 128 12.89 16.74 7.43
CA ASP A 128 12.55 16.24 8.77
C ASP A 128 12.01 14.80 8.74
N GLY A 129 11.53 14.36 7.59
CA GLY A 129 10.86 13.08 7.46
C GLY A 129 9.49 13.08 8.13
N TRP A 130 9.06 11.92 8.64
CA TRP A 130 7.75 11.77 9.26
C TRP A 130 7.64 10.54 10.16
N TYR A 131 6.49 10.38 10.82
CA TYR A 131 6.16 9.27 11.70
C TYR A 131 5.15 8.32 11.02
N ILE A 132 5.35 7.01 11.17
CA ILE A 132 4.41 5.99 10.67
C ILE A 132 3.02 6.20 11.27
N SER A 133 2.95 6.46 12.58
CA SER A 133 1.69 6.73 13.29
C SER A 133 0.96 7.94 12.73
N SER A 134 1.66 9.04 12.48
CA SER A 134 1.07 10.25 11.89
C SER A 134 0.55 10.00 10.47
N ALA A 135 1.27 9.19 9.68
CA ALA A 135 0.82 8.80 8.34
C ALA A 135 -0.46 7.97 8.37
N LEU A 136 -0.51 6.96 9.25
CA LEU A 136 -1.68 6.10 9.38
C LEU A 136 -2.88 6.85 9.96
N ASP A 137 -2.67 7.75 10.93
CA ASP A 137 -3.73 8.62 11.45
C ASP A 137 -4.27 9.58 10.38
N TYR A 138 -3.40 10.19 9.56
CA TYR A 138 -3.85 11.04 8.46
C TYR A 138 -4.64 10.25 7.41
N LEU A 139 -4.16 9.08 7.03
CA LEU A 139 -4.82 8.21 6.06
C LEU A 139 -6.19 7.72 6.57
N LYS A 140 -6.35 7.55 7.88
CA LYS A 140 -7.63 7.23 8.53
C LYS A 140 -8.59 8.42 8.50
N ASP A 141 -8.16 9.59 8.95
CA ASP A 141 -9.03 10.74 9.14
C ASP A 141 -9.37 11.43 7.79
N TYR A 142 -8.39 11.56 6.91
CA TYR A 142 -8.47 12.36 5.68
C TYR A 142 -8.33 11.53 4.41
N GLY A 143 -7.52 10.47 4.43
CA GLY A 143 -7.22 9.67 3.24
C GLY A 143 -6.18 10.32 2.33
N THR A 144 -5.97 9.72 1.16
CA THR A 144 -5.14 10.29 0.11
C THR A 144 -5.77 10.04 -1.27
N PRO A 145 -5.78 11.02 -2.19
CA PRO A 145 -6.28 10.83 -3.54
C PRO A 145 -5.32 9.97 -4.37
N ASP A 146 -5.72 9.66 -5.60
CA ASP A 146 -4.82 9.03 -6.57
C ASP A 146 -3.67 9.96 -7.01
N GLU A 147 -2.59 9.35 -7.48
CA GLU A 147 -1.33 10.00 -7.88
C GLU A 147 -1.55 11.11 -8.94
N THR A 148 -2.57 10.99 -9.80
CA THR A 148 -2.82 12.03 -10.81
C THR A 148 -3.39 13.32 -10.23
N CYS A 149 -3.97 13.27 -9.02
CA CYS A 149 -4.44 14.47 -8.30
C CYS A 149 -3.28 15.32 -7.78
N PHE A 150 -2.23 14.67 -7.29
CA PHE A 150 -1.06 15.35 -6.73
C PHE A 150 0.21 14.51 -6.96
N PRO A 151 0.81 14.62 -8.16
CA PRO A 151 1.94 13.78 -8.57
C PRO A 151 3.20 14.04 -7.75
N TYR A 152 3.90 12.98 -7.39
CA TYR A 152 5.06 13.05 -6.53
C TYR A 152 6.29 13.71 -7.18
N HIS A 153 6.95 14.55 -6.39
CA HIS A 153 8.29 15.07 -6.66
C HIS A 153 9.14 15.01 -5.39
N ASP A 154 10.45 14.87 -5.54
CA ASP A 154 11.40 14.66 -4.44
C ASP A 154 11.88 15.97 -3.77
N TYR A 155 11.03 16.99 -3.74
CA TYR A 155 11.24 18.26 -3.03
C TYR A 155 9.98 18.64 -2.25
N ASP A 156 10.08 19.56 -1.28
CA ASP A 156 8.93 19.98 -0.47
C ASP A 156 7.83 20.60 -1.35
N MET A 157 6.67 19.96 -1.40
CA MET A 157 5.53 20.41 -2.20
C MET A 157 4.47 21.10 -1.32
N PRO A 158 3.91 22.26 -1.73
CA PRO A 158 2.83 22.90 -0.99
C PRO A 158 1.54 22.07 -1.05
N CYS A 159 0.96 21.72 0.09
CA CYS A 159 -0.31 20.97 0.14
C CYS A 159 -1.45 21.66 -0.63
N GLY A 160 -1.45 23.00 -0.72
CA GLY A 160 -2.44 23.77 -1.46
C GLY A 160 -2.43 23.56 -2.99
N ASP A 161 -1.41 22.90 -3.53
CA ASP A 161 -1.31 22.55 -4.94
C ASP A 161 -2.04 21.22 -5.28
N THR A 162 -2.57 20.53 -4.28
CA THR A 162 -3.44 19.37 -4.45
C THR A 162 -4.66 19.72 -5.33
N CYS A 163 -5.11 18.81 -6.20
CA CYS A 163 -6.32 18.99 -6.99
C CYS A 163 -7.53 19.42 -6.14
N SER A 164 -8.43 20.25 -6.69
CA SER A 164 -9.52 20.85 -5.91
C SER A 164 -10.59 19.88 -5.44
N ASP A 165 -10.70 18.71 -6.09
CA ASP A 165 -11.66 17.63 -5.88
C ASP A 165 -11.03 16.44 -5.10
N TRP A 166 -9.89 16.65 -4.43
CA TRP A 166 -9.15 15.54 -3.81
C TRP A 166 -9.95 14.79 -2.75
N GLN A 167 -10.83 15.46 -2.01
CA GLN A 167 -11.65 14.83 -0.98
C GLN A 167 -12.59 13.78 -1.56
N ASP A 168 -13.12 14.02 -2.76
CA ASP A 168 -14.02 13.10 -3.45
C ASP A 168 -13.27 11.90 -4.05
N ARG A 169 -11.93 11.99 -4.14
CA ARG A 169 -11.03 10.96 -4.69
C ARG A 169 -10.25 10.22 -3.60
N ALA A 170 -10.40 10.61 -2.34
CA ALA A 170 -9.56 10.17 -1.26
C ALA A 170 -9.90 8.75 -0.80
N TRP A 171 -8.90 7.86 -0.83
CA TRP A 171 -8.98 6.52 -0.24
C TRP A 171 -8.57 6.58 1.23
N LYS A 172 -9.39 6.00 2.10
CA LYS A 172 -9.19 6.00 3.56
C LYS A 172 -9.04 4.59 4.10
N ILE A 173 -8.24 4.46 5.16
CA ILE A 173 -8.22 3.24 5.97
C ILE A 173 -9.31 3.33 7.04
N LYS A 174 -9.83 2.18 7.47
CA LYS A 174 -10.82 2.12 8.55
C LYS A 174 -10.15 2.32 9.90
N GLU A 175 -9.12 1.52 10.15
CA GLU A 175 -8.34 1.52 11.39
C GLU A 175 -6.91 1.04 11.11
N TRP A 176 -6.03 1.22 12.09
CA TRP A 176 -4.69 0.63 12.07
C TRP A 176 -4.26 0.27 13.50
N GLN A 177 -3.33 -0.67 13.64
CA GLN A 177 -2.76 -1.02 14.95
C GLN A 177 -1.29 -1.42 14.84
N TRP A 178 -0.54 -1.13 15.91
CA TRP A 178 0.79 -1.70 16.12
C TRP A 178 0.72 -3.20 16.39
N VAL A 179 1.67 -3.95 15.82
CA VAL A 179 1.85 -5.38 16.09
C VAL A 179 3.27 -5.66 16.56
N THR A 180 3.37 -6.40 17.65
CA THR A 180 4.66 -6.77 18.26
C THR A 180 4.79 -8.28 18.38
N GLY A 181 6.02 -8.77 18.21
CA GLY A 181 6.35 -10.18 18.28
C GLY A 181 6.19 -10.87 16.92
N ARG A 182 7.24 -11.58 16.50
CA ARG A 182 7.34 -12.16 15.16
C ARG A 182 6.14 -12.98 14.72
N GLU A 183 5.62 -13.86 15.58
CA GLU A 183 4.46 -14.70 15.21
C GLU A 183 3.21 -13.85 14.97
N ASN A 184 2.99 -12.81 15.78
CA ASN A 184 1.88 -11.87 15.57
C ASN A 184 2.09 -11.04 14.31
N ILE A 185 3.32 -10.62 14.01
CA ILE A 185 3.65 -9.92 12.75
C ILE A 185 3.31 -10.81 11.55
N LYS A 186 3.70 -12.09 11.58
CA LYS A 186 3.36 -13.04 10.50
C LYS A 186 1.85 -13.25 10.37
N ASN A 187 1.14 -13.38 11.49
CA ASN A 187 -0.30 -13.52 11.49
C ASN A 187 -0.99 -12.27 10.94
N ALA A 188 -0.60 -11.08 11.40
CA ALA A 188 -1.11 -9.82 10.87
C ALA A 188 -0.86 -9.68 9.36
N LEU A 189 0.35 -10.05 8.90
CA LEU A 189 0.71 -9.98 7.48
C LEU A 189 -0.14 -10.88 6.60
N VAL A 190 -0.53 -12.06 7.10
CA VAL A 190 -1.36 -13.01 6.35
C VAL A 190 -2.85 -12.65 6.43
N THR A 191 -3.29 -12.12 7.58
CA THR A 191 -4.70 -11.78 7.82
C THR A 191 -5.10 -10.45 7.19
N TYR A 192 -4.27 -9.42 7.30
CA TYR A 192 -4.61 -8.05 6.93
C TYR A 192 -3.89 -7.55 5.68
N GLY A 193 -3.00 -8.35 5.08
CA GLY A 193 -2.19 -7.93 3.93
C GLY A 193 -0.80 -7.42 4.31
N PRO A 194 -0.06 -6.83 3.36
CA PRO A 194 1.26 -6.25 3.61
C PRO A 194 1.24 -5.21 4.74
N LEU A 195 2.31 -5.17 5.52
CA LEU A 195 2.41 -4.32 6.71
C LEU A 195 3.31 -3.12 6.45
N VAL A 196 3.10 -2.04 7.19
CA VAL A 196 4.04 -0.92 7.25
C VAL A 196 5.09 -1.25 8.31
N THR A 197 6.37 -1.16 7.97
CA THR A 197 7.45 -1.33 8.95
C THR A 197 8.59 -0.34 8.73
N ALA A 198 9.47 -0.18 9.72
CA ALA A 198 10.72 0.53 9.58
C ALA A 198 11.91 -0.28 10.10
N PHE A 199 13.08 0.01 9.54
CA PHE A 199 14.36 -0.52 10.00
C PHE A 199 15.43 0.58 9.99
N ASP A 200 16.50 0.32 10.73
CA ASP A 200 17.68 1.18 10.75
C ASP A 200 18.57 0.85 9.54
N VAL A 201 18.79 1.84 8.69
CA VAL A 201 19.68 1.69 7.53
C VAL A 201 21.11 1.90 7.99
N TYR A 202 21.98 0.95 7.66
CA TYR A 202 23.43 1.05 7.86
C TYR A 202 24.12 1.26 6.51
N THR A 203 25.35 1.77 6.52
CA THR A 203 26.10 2.02 5.27
C THR A 203 26.35 0.75 4.44
N ASP A 204 26.47 -0.43 5.06
CA ASP A 204 26.62 -1.70 4.34
C ASP A 204 25.33 -2.16 3.64
N PHE A 205 24.18 -1.57 3.97
CA PHE A 205 22.96 -1.77 3.20
C PHE A 205 23.07 -1.21 1.77
N ASP A 206 23.87 -0.17 1.53
CA ASP A 206 24.09 0.37 0.17
C ASP A 206 24.83 -0.66 -0.71
N ASP A 207 25.77 -1.39 -0.12
CA ASP A 207 26.51 -2.46 -0.79
C ASP A 207 25.58 -3.64 -1.09
N TYR A 208 24.72 -4.01 -0.15
CA TYR A 208 23.63 -4.97 -0.41
C TYR A 208 22.69 -4.48 -1.52
N TRP A 209 22.25 -3.23 -1.45
CA TRP A 209 21.29 -2.67 -2.38
C TRP A 209 21.85 -2.60 -3.80
N SER A 210 23.15 -2.32 -3.95
CA SER A 210 23.79 -2.29 -5.27
C SER A 210 24.06 -3.68 -5.84
N ASN A 211 24.32 -4.68 -4.99
CA ASN A 211 24.63 -6.03 -5.42
C ASN A 211 24.17 -7.09 -4.39
N PRO A 212 22.87 -7.41 -4.34
CA PRO A 212 22.33 -8.33 -3.34
C PRO A 212 22.89 -9.76 -3.51
N HIS A 213 23.30 -10.13 -4.73
CA HIS A 213 23.90 -11.44 -5.03
C HIS A 213 25.30 -11.65 -4.44
N SER A 214 25.92 -10.59 -3.92
CA SER A 214 27.15 -10.71 -3.12
C SER A 214 26.89 -11.17 -1.68
N TRP A 215 25.63 -11.17 -1.25
CA TRP A 215 25.22 -11.59 0.08
C TRP A 215 24.70 -13.03 0.08
N PRO A 216 24.97 -13.82 1.14
CA PRO A 216 24.44 -15.17 1.27
C PRO A 216 22.92 -15.25 1.07
N ASP A 217 22.48 -16.07 0.11
CA ASP A 217 21.08 -16.30 -0.27
C ASP A 217 20.29 -15.03 -0.66
N ASP A 218 21.02 -13.98 -1.07
CA ASP A 218 20.51 -12.64 -1.32
C ASP A 218 19.83 -11.98 -0.09
N VAL A 219 20.21 -12.39 1.13
CA VAL A 219 19.61 -11.91 2.38
C VAL A 219 20.55 -10.96 3.11
N TYR A 220 20.08 -9.74 3.32
CA TYR A 220 20.79 -8.74 4.11
C TYR A 220 20.80 -9.09 5.59
N TYR A 221 21.94 -8.85 6.23
CA TYR A 221 22.13 -8.77 7.67
C TYR A 221 23.20 -7.72 7.93
N HIS A 222 23.16 -7.00 9.04
CA HIS A 222 24.18 -5.99 9.26
C HIS A 222 25.51 -6.66 9.65
N TYR A 223 26.61 -6.25 9.01
CA TYR A 223 27.95 -6.78 9.26
C TYR A 223 28.96 -5.68 9.61
N TYR A 224 28.87 -4.49 9.00
CA TYR A 224 29.82 -3.39 9.22
C TYR A 224 29.24 -2.02 8.90
N GLY A 225 29.99 -0.98 9.21
CA GLY A 225 29.58 0.39 8.94
C GLY A 225 28.76 0.99 10.07
N PHE A 226 28.22 2.18 9.83
CA PHE A 226 27.49 2.95 10.84
C PHE A 226 26.03 3.15 10.43
N GLU A 227 25.18 3.34 11.43
CA GLU A 227 23.78 3.68 11.24
C GLU A 227 23.65 5.05 10.55
N ARG A 228 22.89 5.09 9.47
CA ARG A 228 22.58 6.30 8.70
C ARG A 228 21.26 6.94 9.11
N GLY A 229 20.28 6.14 9.53
CA GLY A 229 18.97 6.61 9.99
C GLY A 229 17.84 5.61 9.75
N GLY A 230 16.65 5.96 10.21
CA GLY A 230 15.45 5.12 10.05
C GLY A 230 14.85 5.21 8.65
N HIS A 231 14.35 4.07 8.16
CA HIS A 231 13.71 3.94 6.85
C HIS A 231 12.46 3.09 6.91
N SER A 232 11.35 3.61 6.38
CA SER A 232 10.07 2.91 6.32
C SER A 232 9.92 2.18 4.98
N VAL A 233 9.38 0.97 5.03
CA VAL A 233 9.21 0.06 3.91
C VAL A 233 7.91 -0.74 4.06
N THR A 234 7.45 -1.37 2.98
CA THR A 234 6.32 -2.31 3.07
C THR A 234 6.83 -3.73 3.30
N LEU A 235 6.40 -4.38 4.37
CA LEU A 235 6.67 -5.80 4.65
C LEU A 235 5.68 -6.67 3.87
N VAL A 236 6.18 -7.46 2.91
CA VAL A 236 5.34 -8.18 1.92
C VAL A 236 5.32 -9.69 2.09
N GLY A 237 6.25 -10.24 2.87
CA GLY A 237 6.36 -11.69 3.02
C GLY A 237 7.50 -12.11 3.93
N TYR A 238 7.69 -13.42 4.05
CA TYR A 238 8.72 -14.03 4.89
C TYR A 238 8.95 -15.50 4.54
N ASN A 239 10.06 -16.03 5.01
CA ASN A 239 10.40 -17.45 4.94
C ASN A 239 11.03 -17.91 6.25
N ASP A 240 10.34 -18.78 6.98
CA ASP A 240 10.81 -19.30 8.28
C ASP A 240 11.97 -20.28 8.15
N ASN A 241 12.08 -21.02 7.03
CA ASN A 241 13.19 -21.96 6.82
C ASN A 241 14.52 -21.21 6.71
N ASP A 242 14.50 -20.10 5.97
CA ASP A 242 15.69 -19.29 5.70
C ASP A 242 15.80 -18.06 6.64
N GLN A 243 14.80 -17.87 7.51
CA GLN A 243 14.72 -16.86 8.56
C GLN A 243 14.86 -15.41 8.08
N TYR A 244 14.07 -15.02 7.07
CA TYR A 244 14.06 -13.65 6.56
C TYR A 244 12.66 -13.08 6.32
N TRP A 245 12.59 -11.76 6.37
CA TRP A 245 11.50 -10.94 5.88
C TRP A 245 11.75 -10.52 4.43
N ILE A 246 10.69 -10.28 3.67
CA ILE A 246 10.71 -9.71 2.32
C ILE A 246 10.06 -8.33 2.40
N CYS A 247 10.76 -7.31 1.90
CA CYS A 247 10.31 -5.93 1.95
C CYS A 247 10.31 -5.29 0.56
N LYS A 248 9.28 -4.51 0.25
CA LYS A 248 9.23 -3.58 -0.90
C LYS A 248 9.90 -2.28 -0.47
N ASN A 249 10.89 -1.82 -1.23
CA ASN A 249 11.55 -0.54 -1.00
C ASN A 249 11.01 0.53 -1.96
N SER A 250 11.44 1.78 -1.76
CA SER A 250 11.02 2.97 -2.50
C SER A 250 12.21 3.69 -3.15
N TRP A 251 13.25 2.96 -3.56
CA TRP A 251 14.45 3.51 -4.23
C TRP A 251 14.57 3.08 -5.69
N GLY A 252 13.43 2.85 -6.34
CA GLY A 252 13.35 2.36 -7.71
C GLY A 252 13.70 0.88 -7.88
N THR A 253 13.59 0.40 -9.11
CA THR A 253 13.77 -1.03 -9.46
C THR A 253 15.21 -1.41 -9.78
N SER A 254 16.12 -0.44 -9.90
CA SER A 254 17.50 -0.69 -10.34
C SER A 254 18.38 -1.34 -9.26
N GLY A 255 17.93 -1.32 -8.00
CA GLY A 255 18.66 -1.92 -6.87
C GLY A 255 17.86 -3.00 -6.16
N GLY A 256 18.54 -3.65 -5.22
CA GLY A 256 18.03 -4.82 -4.51
C GLY A 256 17.62 -5.92 -5.49
N LEU A 257 16.59 -6.66 -5.10
CA LEU A 257 15.95 -7.71 -5.88
C LEU A 257 14.80 -7.12 -6.71
N ASN A 258 15.15 -6.25 -7.66
CA ASN A 258 14.21 -5.46 -8.48
C ASN A 258 13.30 -4.54 -7.64
N GLY A 259 13.90 -3.77 -6.74
CA GLY A 259 13.18 -2.85 -5.85
C GLY A 259 12.69 -3.47 -4.55
N TYR A 260 12.93 -4.76 -4.35
CA TYR A 260 12.67 -5.48 -3.10
C TYR A 260 13.98 -5.83 -2.40
N PHE A 261 13.91 -6.24 -1.14
CA PHE A 261 15.04 -6.86 -0.45
C PHE A 261 14.58 -7.94 0.50
N LYS A 262 15.52 -8.79 0.90
CA LYS A 262 15.33 -9.73 2.00
C LYS A 262 16.21 -9.29 3.16
N ILE A 263 15.68 -9.32 4.37
CA ILE A 263 16.43 -9.00 5.60
C ILE A 263 16.23 -10.11 6.63
N LYS A 264 17.31 -10.56 7.26
CA LYS A 264 17.23 -11.60 8.30
C LYS A 264 16.34 -11.15 9.45
N TYR A 265 15.66 -12.11 10.07
CA TYR A 265 14.91 -11.88 11.30
C TYR A 265 15.80 -11.28 12.39
N ARG A 266 15.25 -10.36 13.21
CA ARG A 266 15.94 -9.59 14.28
C ARG A 266 16.99 -8.59 13.83
N GLU A 267 17.25 -8.44 12.54
CA GLU A 267 18.22 -7.48 12.06
C GLU A 267 17.63 -6.07 12.01
N CYS A 268 18.49 -5.08 12.29
CA CYS A 268 18.23 -3.66 12.04
C CYS A 268 16.90 -3.13 12.59
N ASN A 269 16.40 -3.71 13.70
CA ASN A 269 15.13 -3.29 14.32
C ASN A 269 13.89 -3.39 13.41
N ILE A 270 13.93 -4.16 12.30
CA ILE A 270 12.81 -4.33 11.34
C ILE A 270 11.51 -4.87 11.96
N GLU A 271 11.59 -5.47 13.16
CA GLU A 271 10.46 -6.05 13.90
C GLU A 271 9.90 -5.10 14.98
N ASN A 272 10.48 -3.90 15.17
CA ASN A 272 10.14 -3.03 16.30
C ASN A 272 8.95 -2.11 16.02
N ASN A 273 8.84 -1.57 14.81
CA ASN A 273 7.80 -0.62 14.42
C ASN A 273 6.97 -1.19 13.27
N VAL A 274 6.12 -2.17 13.55
CA VAL A 274 5.29 -2.82 12.54
C VAL A 274 3.82 -2.51 12.78
N ALA A 275 3.12 -2.01 11.77
CA ALA A 275 1.70 -1.71 11.82
C ALA A 275 0.94 -2.43 10.71
N TYR A 276 -0.26 -2.92 11.04
CA TYR A 276 -1.22 -3.40 10.04
C TYR A 276 -2.33 -2.38 9.83
N ILE A 277 -2.89 -2.40 8.62
CA ILE A 277 -3.98 -1.56 8.17
C ILE A 277 -5.24 -2.42 8.12
N GLU A 278 -6.34 -1.90 8.65
CA GLU A 278 -7.68 -2.42 8.37
C GLU A 278 -8.31 -1.53 7.31
N TYR A 279 -8.67 -2.14 6.19
CA TYR A 279 -9.48 -1.53 5.16
C TYR A 279 -10.84 -2.21 5.16
N GLN A 280 -11.89 -1.40 5.01
CA GLN A 280 -13.22 -1.89 4.70
C GLN A 280 -13.68 -1.04 3.52
N GLN A 281 -13.98 -1.68 2.39
CA GLN A 281 -14.69 -1.00 1.31
C GLN A 281 -15.95 -0.38 1.92
N SER A 282 -16.22 0.90 1.62
CA SER A 282 -17.44 1.56 2.08
C SER A 282 -18.62 0.62 1.86
N GLU A 283 -19.44 0.39 2.90
CA GLU A 283 -20.66 -0.38 2.69
C GLU A 283 -21.51 0.39 1.69
N ASN A 284 -21.84 -0.24 0.55
CA ASN A 284 -22.72 0.36 -0.46
C ASN A 284 -23.99 0.90 0.24
N VAL A 285 -24.24 2.19 0.06
CA VAL A 285 -25.47 2.85 0.46
C VAL A 285 -26.42 2.91 -0.73
N PHE A 286 -27.42 2.01 -0.74
CA PHE A 286 -28.42 1.95 -1.81
C PHE A 286 -28.90 3.32 -2.33
N PRO A 287 -29.04 3.49 -3.65
CA PRO A 287 -29.47 4.75 -4.24
C PRO A 287 -30.91 5.08 -3.85
N VAL A 288 -31.20 6.38 -3.76
CA VAL A 288 -32.54 6.90 -3.47
C VAL A 288 -33.22 7.27 -4.78
N ALA A 289 -34.17 6.45 -5.20
CA ALA A 289 -35.02 6.73 -6.36
C ALA A 289 -35.92 7.95 -6.09
N ALA A 290 -35.86 8.96 -6.96
CA ALA A 290 -36.72 10.12 -6.90
C ALA A 290 -37.00 10.65 -8.30
N PHE A 291 -38.21 11.14 -8.53
CA PHE A 291 -38.57 11.74 -9.81
C PHE A 291 -39.68 12.77 -9.69
N ASN A 292 -39.81 13.57 -10.75
CA ASN A 292 -40.95 14.42 -10.99
C ASN A 292 -41.51 14.18 -12.41
N TYR A 293 -42.66 14.74 -12.73
CA TYR A 293 -43.23 14.68 -14.07
C TYR A 293 -43.91 15.99 -14.46
N ILE A 294 -43.92 16.27 -15.75
CA ILE A 294 -44.62 17.43 -16.32
C ILE A 294 -45.43 17.01 -17.56
N PRO A 295 -46.62 17.61 -17.78
CA PRO A 295 -47.27 18.63 -16.94
C PRO A 295 -47.93 18.03 -15.68
N HIS A 296 -48.16 18.86 -14.65
CA HIS A 296 -48.76 18.44 -13.37
C HIS A 296 -50.26 18.02 -13.49
N PHE A 297 -50.92 18.44 -14.56
CA PHE A 297 -52.31 18.09 -14.87
C PHE A 297 -52.39 17.57 -16.32
N PRO A 298 -51.85 16.38 -16.59
CA PRO A 298 -51.81 15.84 -17.95
C PRO A 298 -53.20 15.42 -18.41
N THR A 299 -53.35 15.30 -19.73
CA THR A 299 -54.53 14.73 -20.40
C THR A 299 -54.03 13.72 -21.42
N THR A 300 -54.92 12.91 -21.99
CA THR A 300 -54.57 11.94 -23.06
C THR A 300 -53.92 12.56 -24.30
N GLN A 301 -53.93 13.89 -24.46
CA GLN A 301 -53.28 14.57 -25.59
C GLN A 301 -51.84 15.03 -25.28
N HIS A 302 -51.39 14.94 -24.03
CA HIS A 302 -50.07 15.40 -23.62
C HIS A 302 -49.05 14.26 -23.63
N LEU A 303 -47.84 14.59 -24.10
CA LEU A 303 -46.64 13.83 -23.76
C LEU A 303 -46.20 14.24 -22.36
N ILE A 304 -46.13 13.27 -21.46
CA ILE A 304 -45.64 13.44 -20.10
C ILE A 304 -44.15 13.18 -20.11
N HIS A 305 -43.38 14.14 -19.63
CA HIS A 305 -41.94 14.01 -19.44
C HIS A 305 -41.67 13.64 -17.99
N PHE A 306 -41.04 12.49 -17.77
CA PHE A 306 -40.52 12.11 -16.47
C PHE A 306 -39.09 12.64 -16.32
N ILE A 307 -38.81 13.22 -15.16
CA ILE A 307 -37.54 13.86 -14.83
C ILE A 307 -36.96 13.11 -13.63
N ASP A 308 -35.84 12.44 -13.85
CA ASP A 308 -35.06 11.78 -12.81
C ASP A 308 -34.47 12.81 -11.86
N LEU A 309 -34.62 12.54 -10.57
CA LEU A 309 -34.06 13.31 -9.45
C LEU A 309 -33.35 12.37 -8.46
N SER A 310 -33.11 11.12 -8.87
CA SER A 310 -32.52 10.11 -8.02
C SER A 310 -31.09 10.49 -7.65
N THR A 311 -30.68 10.09 -6.45
CA THR A 311 -29.34 10.38 -5.92
C THR A 311 -28.73 9.13 -5.36
N ASP A 312 -27.43 9.00 -5.53
CA ASP A 312 -26.62 7.99 -4.91
C ASP A 312 -25.64 8.69 -3.95
N PRO A 313 -25.71 8.42 -2.63
CA PRO A 313 -24.86 9.08 -1.64
C PRO A 313 -23.37 8.72 -1.73
N ASP A 314 -23.03 7.53 -2.23
CA ASP A 314 -21.66 7.01 -2.26
C ASP A 314 -21.17 6.59 -3.65
N GLY A 315 -22.04 6.62 -4.66
CA GLY A 315 -21.66 6.26 -6.03
C GLY A 315 -22.37 7.07 -7.13
N THR A 316 -22.61 6.38 -8.25
CA THR A 316 -23.31 6.90 -9.40
C THR A 316 -24.38 5.93 -9.90
N ILE A 317 -25.54 6.48 -10.29
CA ILE A 317 -26.61 5.68 -10.90
C ILE A 317 -26.23 5.30 -12.33
N VAL A 318 -26.22 4.00 -12.62
CA VAL A 318 -25.84 3.45 -13.93
C VAL A 318 -27.02 2.90 -14.74
N ALA A 319 -28.18 2.67 -14.12
CA ALA A 319 -29.36 2.18 -14.81
C ALA A 319 -30.69 2.68 -14.22
N TRP A 320 -31.69 2.82 -15.09
CA TRP A 320 -33.06 3.19 -14.77
C TRP A 320 -34.03 2.15 -15.31
N TYR A 321 -35.07 1.86 -14.54
CA TYR A 321 -36.19 1.03 -14.96
C TYR A 321 -37.49 1.67 -14.49
N TRP A 322 -38.30 2.08 -15.45
CA TRP A 322 -39.58 2.72 -15.24
C TRP A 322 -40.71 1.74 -15.52
N GLU A 323 -41.64 1.64 -14.60
CA GLU A 323 -42.95 1.03 -14.83
C GLU A 323 -43.98 2.15 -14.89
N LEU A 324 -44.52 2.43 -16.08
CA LEU A 324 -45.36 3.62 -16.31
C LEU A 324 -46.83 3.42 -15.91
N GLY A 325 -47.18 2.26 -15.33
CA GLY A 325 -48.51 1.99 -14.77
C GLY A 325 -49.59 1.58 -15.77
N ASP A 326 -49.32 1.60 -17.08
CA ASP A 326 -50.23 1.11 -18.14
C ASP A 326 -49.73 -0.17 -18.84
N GLY A 327 -48.70 -0.80 -18.28
CA GLY A 327 -48.00 -1.95 -18.85
C GLY A 327 -46.78 -1.58 -19.71
N THR A 328 -46.57 -0.30 -20.00
CA THR A 328 -45.36 0.19 -20.67
C THR A 328 -44.20 0.29 -19.67
N VAL A 329 -42.99 -0.03 -20.16
CA VAL A 329 -41.75 0.14 -19.40
C VAL A 329 -40.75 0.99 -20.17
N SER A 330 -39.81 1.63 -19.47
CA SER A 330 -38.69 2.36 -20.10
C SER A 330 -37.38 2.15 -19.33
N TYR A 331 -36.27 2.25 -20.07
CA TYR A 331 -34.90 2.19 -19.53
C TYR A 331 -34.14 3.51 -19.71
N GLU A 332 -34.80 4.53 -20.25
CA GLU A 332 -34.21 5.87 -20.38
C GLU A 332 -34.17 6.56 -19.01
N GLN A 333 -33.17 7.40 -18.76
CA GLN A 333 -33.11 8.20 -17.54
C GLN A 333 -34.33 9.14 -17.41
N ASN A 334 -34.71 9.82 -18.51
CA ASN A 334 -35.80 10.79 -18.53
C ASN A 334 -36.81 10.43 -19.64
N PRO A 335 -37.65 9.40 -19.45
CA PRO A 335 -38.54 8.93 -20.50
C PRO A 335 -39.68 9.91 -20.78
N VAL A 336 -40.24 9.80 -21.99
CA VAL A 336 -41.44 10.53 -22.40
C VAL A 336 -42.53 9.53 -22.74
N HIS A 337 -43.73 9.72 -22.20
CA HIS A 337 -44.86 8.80 -22.40
C HIS A 337 -46.19 9.52 -22.58
N GLN A 338 -47.09 8.92 -23.35
CA GLN A 338 -48.46 9.41 -23.52
C GLN A 338 -49.44 8.28 -23.24
N TYR A 339 -50.38 8.53 -22.32
CA TYR A 339 -51.42 7.57 -21.99
C TYR A 339 -52.57 7.65 -22.99
N SER A 340 -53.09 6.47 -23.39
CA SER A 340 -54.18 6.38 -24.38
C SER A 340 -55.54 6.74 -23.80
N ASP A 341 -55.75 6.48 -22.51
CA ASP A 341 -57.02 6.66 -21.81
C ASP A 341 -56.83 7.56 -20.58
N ASP A 342 -57.93 8.20 -20.13
CA ASP A 342 -57.91 8.93 -18.87
C ASP A 342 -57.90 7.93 -17.69
N GLY A 343 -57.04 8.17 -16.69
CA GLY A 343 -56.91 7.26 -15.56
C GLY A 343 -55.90 7.72 -14.51
N ILE A 344 -55.80 6.94 -13.43
CA ILE A 344 -54.75 7.07 -12.41
C ILE A 344 -53.73 5.96 -12.68
N TYR A 345 -52.51 6.35 -13.03
CA TYR A 345 -51.40 5.44 -13.31
C TYR A 345 -50.40 5.48 -12.16
N GLN A 346 -50.08 4.31 -11.61
CA GLN A 346 -49.02 4.19 -10.61
C GLN A 346 -47.68 4.02 -11.33
N VAL A 347 -46.84 5.05 -11.24
CA VAL A 347 -45.51 5.04 -11.85
C VAL A 347 -44.48 4.64 -10.80
N ASN A 348 -43.67 3.64 -11.10
CA ASN A 348 -42.53 3.23 -10.27
C ASN A 348 -41.23 3.49 -11.02
N LEU A 349 -40.23 3.99 -10.29
CA LEU A 349 -38.84 4.09 -10.75
C LEU A 349 -37.99 3.19 -9.86
N THR A 350 -37.25 2.29 -10.49
CA THR A 350 -36.14 1.55 -9.88
C THR A 350 -34.85 2.04 -10.50
N VAL A 351 -33.87 2.38 -9.68
CA VAL A 351 -32.51 2.76 -10.10
C VAL A 351 -31.50 1.75 -9.60
N THR A 352 -30.38 1.61 -10.32
CA THR A 352 -29.23 0.78 -9.94
C THR A 352 -27.98 1.63 -9.98
N ASP A 353 -27.17 1.51 -8.94
CA ASP A 353 -25.86 2.13 -8.73
C ASP A 353 -24.73 1.32 -9.38
N ASP A 354 -23.48 1.76 -9.21
CA ASP A 354 -22.29 1.17 -9.81
C ASP A 354 -21.70 -0.04 -9.08
N ASP A 355 -22.34 -0.51 -7.99
CA ASP A 355 -21.85 -1.60 -7.10
C ASP A 355 -22.63 -2.94 -7.17
#